data_AF-A0A847CYT2-F1
#
_entry.id   AF-A0A847CYT2-F1
#
_cell.length_a   1.000
_cell.length_b   1.000
_cell.length_c   1.000
_cell.angle_alpha   90.00
_cell.angle_beta   90.00
_cell.angle_gamma   90.00
#
_symmetry.space_group_name_H-M   'P 1'
#
loop_
_entity.id
_entity.type
_entity.pdbx_description
1 polymer ?
#
loop_
_entity_poly.entity_id
_entity_poly.type
_entity_poly.pdbx_seq_one_letter_code
_entity_poly.pdbx_strand_id
1 'polypeptide(L)'
;MSKYQLPDSPTIYDFLVMSLTSKDLIATFNWDPFLVQAIGRAMRYTDNISQVAFLHGNVAVGFCEEDNIMGNVGMVCNCGKPLSPMKLLYPIKDKDYSSDIAINKSWKTLSNALEQAYMVTIFGYSAPKSDVEAVAMMKKAWGSIDDRKLEEIELIDIRDEEEVIDSWSKFIHTHHYSYHTSFFDSTLAKCPRRTCEATFDRLMNCIWLDGDKGFKENMNFPAIDKLTYKLIEEERKTKGTKKWLSNPYH
;
A
#
# COMPACT_ATOMS: atom_id res chain seq x y z
N MET A 1 -27.78 -3.22 12.72
CA MET A 1 -26.58 -2.65 12.05
C MET A 1 -25.68 -3.81 11.69
N SER A 2 -25.50 -4.11 10.41
CA SER A 2 -24.44 -5.04 9.99
C SER A 2 -23.11 -4.46 10.47
N LYS A 3 -22.37 -5.21 11.29
CA LYS A 3 -21.01 -4.81 11.69
C LYS A 3 -20.14 -4.91 10.44
N TYR A 4 -19.54 -3.81 9.99
CA TYR A 4 -18.55 -3.83 8.91
C TYR A 4 -17.33 -4.63 9.38
N GLN A 5 -17.34 -5.93 9.16
CA GLN A 5 -16.35 -6.87 9.66
C GLN A 5 -15.88 -7.76 8.51
N LEU A 6 -14.57 -7.93 8.40
CA LEU A 6 -13.98 -8.90 7.48
C LEU A 6 -14.42 -10.34 7.85
N PRO A 7 -14.61 -11.25 6.86
CA PRO A 7 -14.89 -12.66 7.13
C PRO A 7 -13.72 -13.34 7.85
N ASP A 8 -13.93 -14.52 8.43
CA ASP A 8 -12.87 -15.27 9.13
C ASP A 8 -11.80 -15.84 8.19
N SER A 9 -12.11 -15.98 6.90
CA SER A 9 -11.14 -16.34 5.87
C SER A 9 -10.29 -15.13 5.46
N PRO A 10 -9.05 -15.34 4.98
CA PRO A 10 -8.26 -14.27 4.39
C PRO A 10 -9.00 -13.59 3.24
N THR A 11 -8.80 -12.28 3.14
CA THR A 11 -9.27 -11.44 2.04
C THR A 11 -8.08 -10.80 1.33
N ILE A 12 -8.32 -10.15 0.19
CA ILE A 12 -7.28 -9.41 -0.54
C ILE A 12 -6.56 -8.39 0.37
N TYR A 13 -7.25 -7.78 1.34
CA TYR A 13 -6.62 -6.87 2.31
C TYR A 13 -5.57 -7.59 3.17
N ASP A 14 -5.84 -8.83 3.60
CA ASP A 14 -4.89 -9.62 4.39
C ASP A 14 -3.65 -9.95 3.56
N PHE A 15 -3.84 -10.36 2.30
CA PHE A 15 -2.72 -10.61 1.38
C PHE A 15 -1.91 -9.35 1.08
N LEU A 16 -2.57 -8.21 0.83
CA LEU A 16 -1.93 -6.93 0.59
C LEU A 16 -1.04 -6.53 1.78
N VAL A 17 -1.58 -6.55 3.00
CA VAL A 17 -0.81 -6.16 4.20
C VAL A 17 0.35 -7.14 4.44
N MET A 18 0.13 -8.45 4.29
CA MET A 18 1.18 -9.45 4.48
C MET A 18 2.26 -9.42 3.40
N SER A 19 1.95 -8.89 2.20
CA SER A 19 2.90 -8.71 1.10
C SER A 19 3.88 -7.55 1.32
N LEU A 20 3.63 -6.67 2.29
CA LEU A 20 4.39 -5.45 2.50
C LEU A 20 5.12 -5.45 3.86
N THR A 21 6.05 -4.51 4.00
CA THR A 21 6.92 -4.35 5.17
C THR A 21 6.94 -2.88 5.62
N SER A 22 7.59 -2.58 6.75
CA SER A 22 7.67 -1.21 7.28
C SER A 22 8.43 -0.20 6.40
N LYS A 23 9.13 -0.66 5.34
CA LYS A 23 9.73 0.23 4.33
C LYS A 23 8.68 0.79 3.35
N ASP A 24 7.51 0.16 3.29
CA ASP A 24 6.48 0.41 2.29
C ASP A 24 5.35 1.28 2.86
N LEU A 25 4.56 1.89 1.97
CA LEU A 25 3.39 2.70 2.29
C LEU A 25 2.16 2.21 1.52
N ILE A 26 1.05 2.00 2.23
CA ILE A 26 -0.28 1.89 1.62
C ILE A 26 -0.97 3.25 1.73
N ALA A 27 -1.26 3.91 0.61
CA ALA A 27 -2.13 5.08 0.60
C ALA A 27 -3.51 4.67 0.07
N THR A 28 -4.58 5.00 0.81
CA THR A 28 -5.92 4.56 0.48
C THR A 28 -6.93 5.70 0.51
N PHE A 29 -7.85 5.67 -0.45
CA PHE A 29 -9.04 6.50 -0.49
C PHE A 29 -10.24 5.83 0.20
N ASN A 30 -10.10 4.57 0.63
CA ASN A 30 -11.15 3.80 1.27
C ASN A 30 -11.37 4.29 2.71
N TRP A 31 -12.60 4.70 2.99
CA TRP A 31 -13.01 5.18 4.31
C TRP A 31 -13.49 4.06 5.23
N ASP A 32 -13.74 2.86 4.69
CA ASP A 32 -14.24 1.69 5.41
C ASP A 32 -13.17 1.05 6.33
N PRO A 33 -13.55 0.24 7.33
CA PRO A 33 -12.61 -0.23 8.35
C PRO A 33 -11.80 -1.47 7.93
N PHE A 34 -11.93 -1.97 6.69
CA PHE A 34 -11.41 -3.30 6.33
C PHE A 34 -9.89 -3.37 6.32
N LEU A 35 -9.20 -2.35 5.79
CA LEU A 35 -7.74 -2.31 5.83
C LEU A 35 -7.20 -2.28 7.27
N VAL A 36 -7.85 -1.50 8.15
CA VAL A 36 -7.49 -1.42 9.58
C VAL A 36 -7.65 -2.80 10.26
N GLN A 37 -8.72 -3.52 9.93
CA GLN A 37 -8.94 -4.87 10.44
C GLN A 37 -7.90 -5.88 9.94
N ALA A 38 -7.55 -5.83 8.65
CA ALA A 38 -6.52 -6.69 8.07
C ALA A 38 -5.15 -6.43 8.70
N ILE A 39 -4.81 -5.16 8.99
CA ILE A 39 -3.62 -4.79 9.76
C ILE A 39 -3.64 -5.42 11.15
N GLY A 40 -4.76 -5.30 11.88
CA GLY A 40 -4.90 -5.93 13.19
C GLY A 40 -4.77 -7.46 13.15
N ARG A 41 -5.14 -8.12 12.04
CA ARG A 41 -4.91 -9.55 11.82
C ARG A 41 -3.44 -9.86 11.53
N ALA A 42 -2.81 -9.10 10.65
CA ALA A 42 -1.39 -9.24 10.27
C ALA A 42 -0.45 -9.03 11.47
N MET A 43 -0.79 -8.10 12.38
CA MET A 43 -0.04 -7.83 13.61
C MET A 43 0.07 -9.04 14.55
N ARG A 44 -0.74 -10.09 14.36
CA ARG A 44 -0.59 -11.37 15.08
C ARG A 44 0.63 -12.17 14.63
N TYR A 45 1.15 -11.88 13.44
CA TYR A 45 2.27 -12.58 12.81
C TYR A 45 3.56 -11.74 12.80
N THR A 46 3.45 -10.42 12.64
CA THR A 46 4.63 -9.53 12.58
C THR A 46 4.32 -8.09 12.98
N ASP A 47 5.31 -7.38 13.52
CA ASP A 47 5.32 -5.92 13.70
C ASP A 47 5.94 -5.18 12.49
N ASN A 48 6.53 -5.90 11.53
CA ASN A 48 7.11 -5.35 10.31
C ASN A 48 6.05 -5.23 9.20
N ILE A 49 5.10 -4.32 9.40
CA ILE A 49 4.00 -4.01 8.47
C ILE A 49 4.16 -2.61 7.88
N SER A 50 3.56 -2.37 6.71
CA SER A 50 3.59 -1.07 6.03
C SER A 50 2.93 0.04 6.82
N GLN A 51 3.41 1.26 6.60
CA GLN A 51 2.69 2.46 7.03
C GLN A 51 1.41 2.63 6.21
N VAL A 52 0.44 3.39 6.73
CA VAL A 52 -0.82 3.66 6.02
C VAL A 52 -1.16 5.14 6.04
N ALA A 53 -1.56 5.68 4.89
CA ALA A 53 -2.06 7.03 4.71
C ALA A 53 -3.53 6.99 4.28
N PHE A 54 -4.43 7.54 5.10
CA PHE A 54 -5.88 7.58 4.84
C PHE A 54 -6.26 8.93 4.19
N LEU A 55 -6.27 8.96 2.86
CA LEU A 55 -6.36 10.21 2.07
C LEU A 55 -7.73 10.90 2.14
N HIS A 56 -8.78 10.15 2.48
CA HIS A 56 -10.15 10.66 2.71
C HIS A 56 -10.61 10.50 4.17
N GLY A 57 -9.70 10.14 5.08
CA GLY A 57 -10.06 9.68 6.41
C GLY A 57 -10.59 8.25 6.46
N ASN A 58 -10.88 7.76 7.66
CA ASN A 58 -11.32 6.39 7.87
C ASN A 58 -12.18 6.26 9.14
N VAL A 59 -13.23 5.45 9.10
CA VAL A 59 -14.19 5.29 10.21
C VAL A 59 -13.60 4.57 11.44
N ALA A 60 -12.54 3.80 11.28
CA ALA A 60 -11.90 3.05 12.36
C ALA A 60 -10.65 3.74 12.91
N VAL A 61 -10.22 4.86 12.31
CA VAL A 61 -8.98 5.54 12.66
C VAL A 61 -9.28 6.78 13.48
N GLY A 62 -8.51 6.97 14.54
CA GLY A 62 -8.45 8.19 15.31
C GLY A 62 -7.12 8.91 15.16
N PHE A 63 -7.13 10.20 15.50
CA PHE A 63 -5.98 11.08 15.47
C PHE A 63 -5.86 11.86 16.78
N CYS A 64 -4.63 12.08 17.22
CA CYS A 64 -4.32 13.04 18.28
C CYS A 64 -3.56 14.21 17.66
N GLU A 65 -4.11 15.41 17.74
CA GLU A 65 -3.46 16.63 17.25
C GLU A 65 -2.23 17.00 18.09
N GLU A 66 -2.24 16.74 19.40
CA GLU A 66 -1.16 17.11 20.33
C GLU A 66 0.13 16.32 20.06
N ASP A 67 0.03 14.99 20.04
CA ASP A 67 1.17 14.10 19.79
C ASP A 67 1.38 13.81 18.30
N ASN A 68 0.47 14.30 17.45
CA ASN A 68 0.44 14.05 16.01
C ASN A 68 0.56 12.54 15.68
N ILE A 69 -0.26 11.70 16.31
CA ILE A 69 -0.27 10.24 16.07
C ILE A 69 -1.62 9.75 15.55
N MET A 70 -1.58 8.67 14.77
CA MET A 70 -2.75 7.95 14.26
C MET A 70 -2.78 6.54 14.84
N GLY A 71 -3.99 6.01 15.03
CA GLY A 71 -4.21 4.66 15.53
C GLY A 71 -5.70 4.34 15.50
N ASN A 72 -6.10 3.24 16.16
CA ASN A 72 -7.52 2.91 16.24
C ASN A 72 -8.27 3.98 17.03
N VAL A 73 -9.44 4.38 16.55
CA VAL A 73 -10.29 5.36 17.23
C VAL A 73 -10.56 4.94 18.68
N GLY A 74 -10.42 5.87 19.62
CA GLY A 74 -10.57 5.60 21.06
C GLY A 74 -9.37 4.95 21.74
N MET A 75 -8.31 4.56 21.02
CA MET A 75 -7.05 4.11 21.64
C MET A 75 -6.46 5.22 22.50
N VAL A 76 -5.85 4.89 23.64
CA VAL A 76 -5.21 5.89 24.51
C VAL A 76 -3.89 6.33 23.87
N CYS A 77 -3.76 7.64 23.67
CA CYS A 77 -2.56 8.31 23.18
C CYS A 77 -1.51 8.48 24.28
N ASN A 78 -0.27 8.83 23.91
CA ASN A 78 0.80 9.12 24.87
C ASN A 78 0.47 10.32 25.78
N CYS A 79 -0.29 11.30 25.29
CA CYS A 79 -0.84 12.41 26.09
C CYS A 79 -1.94 12.00 27.08
N GLY A 80 -2.32 10.71 27.12
CA GLY A 80 -3.32 10.15 28.03
C GLY A 80 -4.78 10.34 27.57
N LYS A 81 -5.02 11.04 26.45
CA LYS A 81 -6.36 11.21 25.87
C LYS A 81 -6.66 10.13 24.83
N PRO A 82 -7.92 9.69 24.68
CA PRO A 82 -8.30 8.81 23.59
C PRO A 82 -8.15 9.51 22.23
N LEU A 83 -7.74 8.76 21.21
CA LEU A 83 -7.66 9.28 19.84
C LEU A 83 -9.04 9.69 19.34
N SER A 84 -9.13 10.92 18.84
CA SER A 84 -10.38 11.51 18.33
C SER A 84 -10.70 10.94 16.96
N PRO A 85 -11.98 10.68 16.60
CA PRO A 85 -12.32 10.17 15.28
C PRO A 85 -11.77 11.06 14.16
N MET A 86 -11.17 10.46 13.14
CA MET A 86 -10.70 11.19 11.96
C MET A 86 -11.91 11.70 11.15
N LYS A 87 -11.79 12.90 10.57
CA LYS A 87 -12.83 13.42 9.66
C LYS A 87 -12.86 12.63 8.37
N LEU A 88 -14.06 12.43 7.82
CA LEU A 88 -14.24 11.87 6.48
C LEU A 88 -14.41 12.99 5.46
N LEU A 89 -13.65 12.92 4.37
CA LEU A 89 -13.91 13.76 3.20
C LEU A 89 -14.95 13.09 2.32
N TYR A 90 -16.15 13.67 2.29
CA TYR A 90 -17.19 13.26 1.37
C TYR A 90 -16.87 13.74 -0.06
N PRO A 91 -17.36 13.04 -1.10
CA PRO A 91 -17.17 13.43 -2.48
C PRO A 91 -18.00 14.69 -2.81
N ILE A 92 -17.47 15.85 -2.48
CA ILE A 92 -17.88 17.16 -2.99
C ILE A 92 -16.90 17.60 -4.09
N LYS A 93 -17.34 18.48 -5.01
CA LYS A 93 -16.55 18.87 -6.20
C LYS A 93 -15.20 19.52 -5.86
N ASP A 94 -15.13 20.26 -4.76
CA ASP A 94 -13.90 20.91 -4.27
C ASP A 94 -13.56 20.31 -2.91
N LYS A 95 -12.59 19.37 -2.87
CA LYS A 95 -12.18 18.69 -1.63
C LYS A 95 -10.98 19.44 -1.04
N ASP A 96 -11.18 20.14 0.07
CA ASP A 96 -10.06 20.77 0.78
C ASP A 96 -9.27 19.73 1.61
N TYR A 97 -8.28 19.11 0.98
CA TYR A 97 -7.33 18.18 1.61
C TYR A 97 -6.37 18.85 2.61
N SER A 98 -6.34 20.18 2.66
CA SER A 98 -5.42 20.96 3.47
C SER A 98 -6.00 21.39 4.82
N SER A 99 -7.33 21.46 4.91
CA SER A 99 -8.05 21.97 6.09
C SER A 99 -7.96 21.09 7.34
N ASP A 100 -7.77 19.77 7.17
CA ASP A 100 -7.73 18.82 8.27
C ASP A 100 -6.31 18.29 8.49
N ILE A 101 -5.81 18.41 9.73
CA ILE A 101 -4.42 18.09 10.09
C ILE A 101 -4.10 16.61 9.79
N ALA A 102 -5.02 15.70 10.09
CA ALA A 102 -4.80 14.27 9.89
C ALA A 102 -4.77 13.90 8.40
N ILE A 103 -5.67 14.49 7.61
CA ILE A 103 -5.72 14.29 6.16
C ILE A 103 -4.49 14.90 5.50
N ASN A 104 -4.14 16.14 5.85
CA ASN A 104 -2.95 16.82 5.36
C ASN A 104 -1.68 16.00 5.63
N LYS A 105 -1.55 15.44 6.84
CA LYS A 105 -0.46 14.54 7.19
C LYS A 105 -0.42 13.31 6.29
N SER A 106 -1.56 12.67 6.04
CA SER A 106 -1.64 11.51 5.16
C SER A 106 -1.15 11.83 3.74
N TRP A 107 -1.56 12.98 3.19
CA TRP A 107 -1.10 13.47 1.89
C TRP A 107 0.40 13.79 1.88
N LYS A 108 0.93 14.38 2.96
CA LYS A 108 2.37 14.64 3.09
C LYS A 108 3.17 13.34 3.15
N THR A 109 2.69 12.34 3.88
CA THR A 109 3.30 11.00 3.93
C THR A 109 3.33 10.37 2.54
N LEU A 110 2.22 10.44 1.79
CA LEU A 110 2.18 9.96 0.41
C LEU A 110 3.16 10.73 -0.49
N SER A 111 3.21 12.06 -0.40
CA SER A 111 4.13 12.89 -1.20
C SER A 111 5.59 12.46 -0.96
N ASN A 112 5.99 12.37 0.30
CA ASN A 112 7.36 11.97 0.67
C ASN A 112 7.71 10.56 0.18
N ALA A 113 6.76 9.63 0.23
CA ALA A 113 6.96 8.27 -0.25
C ALA A 113 7.08 8.23 -1.79
N LEU A 114 6.20 8.92 -2.52
CA LEU A 114 6.23 9.00 -3.98
C LEU A 114 7.52 9.63 -4.50
N GLU A 115 8.08 10.62 -3.81
CA GLU A 115 9.33 11.25 -4.21
C GLU A 115 10.49 10.23 -4.26
N GLN A 116 10.49 9.23 -3.38
CA GLN A 116 11.55 8.23 -3.22
C GLN A 116 11.18 6.84 -3.76
N ALA A 117 9.96 6.64 -4.23
CA ALA A 117 9.46 5.32 -4.57
C ALA A 117 10.15 4.76 -5.81
N TYR A 118 10.69 3.54 -5.68
CA TYR A 118 11.21 2.76 -6.80
C TYR A 118 10.11 2.05 -7.58
N MET A 119 9.04 1.65 -6.89
CA MET A 119 7.90 0.95 -7.46
C MET A 119 6.62 1.54 -6.87
N VAL A 120 5.62 1.77 -7.72
CA VAL A 120 4.30 2.26 -7.32
C VAL A 120 3.23 1.32 -7.88
N THR A 121 2.45 0.71 -6.99
CA THR A 121 1.30 -0.11 -7.39
C THR A 121 0.00 0.69 -7.25
N ILE A 122 -0.75 0.86 -8.33
CA ILE A 122 -2.10 1.40 -8.33
C ILE A 122 -3.09 0.25 -8.37
N PHE A 123 -3.90 0.11 -7.31
CA PHE A 123 -4.83 -1.00 -7.19
C PHE A 123 -6.28 -0.51 -7.12
N GLY A 124 -7.06 -0.77 -8.18
CA GLY A 124 -8.51 -0.55 -8.23
C GLY A 124 -8.93 0.92 -8.15
N TYR A 125 -8.01 1.85 -8.42
CA TYR A 125 -8.30 3.28 -8.43
C TYR A 125 -8.27 3.82 -9.85
N SER A 126 -9.42 4.34 -10.29
CA SER A 126 -9.63 4.73 -11.68
C SER A 126 -9.15 6.14 -12.04
N ALA A 127 -8.57 6.88 -11.09
CA ALA A 127 -8.25 8.30 -11.24
C ALA A 127 -9.41 9.09 -11.90
N PRO A 128 -10.63 9.05 -11.32
CA PRO A 128 -11.80 9.63 -11.96
C PRO A 128 -11.59 11.12 -12.23
N LYS A 129 -12.18 11.64 -13.31
CA LYS A 129 -12.08 13.06 -13.71
C LYS A 129 -12.48 14.06 -12.62
N SER A 130 -13.19 13.62 -11.57
CA SER A 130 -13.55 14.42 -10.40
C SER A 130 -12.41 14.58 -9.38
N ASP A 131 -11.40 13.72 -9.38
CA ASP A 131 -10.28 13.72 -8.43
C ASP A 131 -9.02 14.38 -9.04
N VAL A 132 -9.22 15.47 -9.80
CA VAL A 132 -8.13 16.22 -10.46
C VAL A 132 -7.07 16.66 -9.47
N GLU A 133 -7.49 17.11 -8.29
CA GLU A 133 -6.58 17.63 -7.26
C GLU A 133 -5.72 16.51 -6.65
N ALA A 134 -6.30 15.36 -6.33
CA ALA A 134 -5.58 14.19 -5.84
C ALA A 134 -4.50 13.74 -6.85
N VAL A 135 -4.88 13.63 -8.13
CA VAL A 135 -3.95 13.26 -9.21
C VAL A 135 -2.87 14.33 -9.40
N ALA A 136 -3.22 15.61 -9.31
CA ALA A 136 -2.26 16.71 -9.40
C ALA A 136 -1.25 16.69 -8.24
N MET A 137 -1.69 16.42 -7.00
CA MET A 137 -0.82 16.29 -5.84
C MET A 137 0.14 15.11 -5.99
N MET A 138 -0.37 13.93 -6.38
CA MET A 138 0.47 12.77 -6.65
C MET A 138 1.47 13.05 -7.77
N LYS A 139 1.03 13.69 -8.86
CA LYS A 139 1.90 14.01 -10.00
C LYS A 139 2.99 15.01 -9.62
N LYS A 140 2.66 15.99 -8.78
CA LYS A 140 3.64 16.95 -8.25
C LYS A 140 4.74 16.25 -7.44
N ALA A 141 4.36 15.30 -6.57
CA ALA A 141 5.31 14.51 -5.79
C ALA A 141 6.14 13.56 -6.67
N TRP A 142 5.49 12.95 -7.67
CA TRP A 142 6.15 12.04 -8.60
C TRP A 142 7.21 12.73 -9.46
N GLY A 143 6.97 13.99 -9.85
CA GLY A 143 7.92 14.77 -10.65
C GLY A 143 7.84 14.46 -12.14
N SER A 144 8.93 14.74 -12.88
CA SER A 144 9.00 14.46 -14.31
C SER A 144 9.13 12.96 -14.56
N ILE A 145 8.41 12.43 -15.56
CA ILE A 145 8.59 11.02 -15.95
C ILE A 145 9.99 10.78 -16.53
N ASP A 146 10.64 11.79 -17.09
CA ASP A 146 11.98 11.65 -17.67
C ASP A 146 13.07 11.42 -16.62
N ASP A 147 12.80 11.77 -15.36
CA ASP A 147 13.69 11.49 -14.24
C ASP A 147 13.43 10.11 -13.61
N ARG A 148 12.36 9.42 -14.07
CA ARG A 148 11.85 8.16 -13.50
C ARG A 148 12.15 6.94 -14.39
N LYS A 149 13.37 6.88 -14.93
CA LYS A 149 13.76 5.90 -15.95
C LYS A 149 14.04 4.50 -15.39
N LEU A 150 14.05 4.29 -14.08
CA LEU A 150 14.34 2.99 -13.48
C LEU A 150 13.14 2.46 -12.69
N GLU A 151 12.20 3.33 -12.39
CA GLU A 151 11.01 3.07 -11.60
C GLU A 151 9.95 2.33 -12.42
N GLU A 152 9.14 1.55 -11.70
CA GLU A 152 8.07 0.72 -12.28
C GLU A 152 6.70 1.15 -11.74
N ILE A 153 5.73 1.31 -12.63
CA ILE A 153 4.31 1.49 -12.28
C ILE A 153 3.57 0.17 -12.49
N GLU A 154 3.09 -0.45 -11.41
CA GLU A 154 2.27 -1.66 -11.49
C GLU A 154 0.78 -1.29 -11.38
N LEU A 155 -0.03 -1.73 -12.33
CA LEU A 155 -1.45 -1.42 -12.43
C LEU A 155 -2.25 -2.70 -12.20
N ILE A 156 -3.17 -2.67 -11.22
CA ILE A 156 -4.10 -3.75 -10.94
C ILE A 156 -5.52 -3.21 -11.09
N ASP A 157 -6.17 -3.49 -12.22
CA ASP A 157 -7.50 -2.99 -12.56
C ASP A 157 -8.25 -4.00 -13.44
N ILE A 158 -9.57 -4.08 -13.31
CA ILE A 158 -10.41 -5.03 -14.07
C ILE A 158 -10.86 -4.46 -15.43
N ARG A 159 -10.62 -3.17 -15.67
CA ARG A 159 -10.97 -2.47 -16.92
C ARG A 159 -10.08 -2.93 -18.08
N ASP A 160 -10.23 -2.28 -19.22
CA ASP A 160 -9.33 -2.48 -20.35
C ASP A 160 -7.95 -1.84 -20.07
N GLU A 161 -6.88 -2.50 -20.53
CA GLU A 161 -5.50 -2.04 -20.31
C GLU A 161 -5.26 -0.64 -20.91
N GLU A 162 -5.73 -0.38 -22.14
CA GLU A 162 -5.50 0.90 -22.82
C GLU A 162 -6.18 2.06 -22.08
N GLU A 163 -7.39 1.84 -21.54
CA GLU A 163 -8.12 2.84 -20.76
C GLU A 163 -7.40 3.18 -19.45
N VAL A 164 -6.84 2.18 -18.78
CA VAL A 164 -6.12 2.34 -17.53
C VAL A 164 -4.80 3.06 -17.78
N ILE A 165 -4.07 2.69 -18.83
CA ILE A 165 -2.82 3.36 -19.22
C ILE A 165 -3.07 4.83 -19.56
N ASP A 166 -4.12 5.16 -20.31
CA ASP A 166 -4.45 6.56 -20.63
C ASP A 166 -4.64 7.40 -19.36
N SER A 167 -5.36 6.82 -18.37
CA SER A 167 -5.62 7.44 -17.06
C SER A 167 -4.32 7.74 -16.28
N TRP A 168 -3.32 6.87 -16.40
CA TRP A 168 -2.06 6.93 -15.64
C TRP A 168 -0.83 7.34 -16.47
N SER A 169 -1.03 7.70 -17.74
CA SER A 169 0.03 8.04 -18.71
C SER A 169 1.03 9.08 -18.21
N LYS A 170 0.58 10.01 -17.36
CA LYS A 170 1.43 11.03 -16.75
C LYS A 170 2.40 10.49 -15.70
N PHE A 171 2.26 9.25 -15.24
CA PHE A 171 3.14 8.63 -14.24
C PHE A 171 4.10 7.64 -14.87
N ILE A 172 3.75 7.07 -16.02
CA ILE A 172 4.49 6.00 -16.67
C ILE A 172 5.62 6.58 -17.52
N HIS A 173 6.86 6.14 -17.27
CA HIS A 173 7.98 6.45 -18.15
C HIS A 173 7.99 5.45 -19.32
N THR A 174 7.56 5.89 -20.52
CA THR A 174 7.56 5.11 -21.76
C THR A 174 6.81 3.77 -21.66
N HIS A 175 7.51 2.69 -21.31
CA HIS A 175 7.05 1.30 -21.24
C HIS A 175 7.29 0.68 -19.86
N HIS A 176 7.59 1.51 -18.84
CA HIS A 176 7.91 1.08 -17.48
C HIS A 176 6.63 0.89 -16.67
N TYR A 177 5.82 -0.06 -17.12
CA TYR A 177 4.62 -0.46 -16.42
C TYR A 177 4.32 -1.95 -16.60
N SER A 178 3.55 -2.46 -15.66
CA SER A 178 2.94 -3.79 -15.73
C SER A 178 1.44 -3.68 -15.47
N TYR A 179 0.66 -4.51 -16.16
CA TYR A 179 -0.80 -4.51 -16.07
C TYR A 179 -1.34 -5.88 -15.69
N HIS A 180 -2.24 -5.90 -14.70
CA HIS A 180 -2.86 -7.12 -14.19
C HIS A 180 -4.34 -6.90 -13.89
N THR A 181 -5.16 -7.90 -14.18
CA THR A 181 -6.59 -7.89 -13.84
C THR A 181 -6.90 -8.56 -12.50
N SER A 182 -5.90 -9.17 -11.87
CA SER A 182 -6.01 -9.85 -10.58
C SER A 182 -4.85 -9.49 -9.66
N PHE A 183 -5.13 -9.34 -8.38
CA PHE A 183 -4.10 -9.18 -7.36
C PHE A 183 -3.09 -10.32 -7.37
N PHE A 184 -3.53 -11.56 -7.60
CA PHE A 184 -2.65 -12.74 -7.55
C PHE A 184 -1.66 -12.82 -8.72
N ASP A 185 -1.86 -12.01 -9.75
CA ASP A 185 -0.91 -11.87 -10.86
C ASP A 185 0.16 -10.79 -10.63
N SER A 186 -0.03 -9.94 -9.64
CA SER A 186 0.88 -8.84 -9.30
C SER A 186 2.17 -9.31 -8.62
N THR A 187 3.17 -8.43 -8.62
CA THR A 187 4.43 -8.62 -7.90
C THR A 187 4.20 -8.72 -6.38
N LEU A 188 3.21 -7.99 -5.83
CA LEU A 188 2.80 -8.10 -4.41
C LEU A 188 2.43 -9.55 -4.04
N ALA A 189 1.69 -10.24 -4.90
CA ALA A 189 1.29 -11.61 -4.66
C ALA A 189 2.39 -12.62 -5.00
N LYS A 190 3.09 -12.44 -6.12
CA LYS A 190 4.12 -13.38 -6.61
C LYS A 190 5.38 -13.35 -5.77
N CYS A 191 5.75 -12.19 -5.23
CA CYS A 191 6.98 -11.95 -4.48
C CYS A 191 6.70 -11.21 -3.16
N PRO A 192 5.85 -11.76 -2.27
CA PRO A 192 5.44 -11.05 -1.06
C PRO A 192 6.66 -10.74 -0.18
N ARG A 193 6.67 -9.54 0.39
CA ARG A 193 7.73 -8.98 1.25
C ARG A 193 9.07 -8.70 0.55
N ARG A 194 9.14 -8.91 -0.77
CA ARG A 194 10.37 -8.71 -1.56
C ARG A 194 10.06 -8.04 -2.91
N THR A 195 9.02 -7.22 -2.99
CA THR A 195 8.53 -6.66 -4.26
C THR A 195 9.57 -5.79 -4.97
N CYS A 196 10.18 -4.83 -4.27
CA CYS A 196 11.22 -4.00 -4.86
C CYS A 196 12.46 -4.81 -5.26
N GLU A 197 12.86 -5.77 -4.42
CA GLU A 197 13.98 -6.67 -4.69
C GLU A 197 13.69 -7.51 -5.95
N ALA A 198 12.48 -8.05 -6.05
CA ALA A 198 12.04 -8.84 -7.20
C ALA A 198 11.99 -8.00 -8.48
N THR A 199 11.45 -6.78 -8.42
CA THR A 199 11.43 -5.84 -9.54
C THR A 199 12.83 -5.48 -9.99
N PHE A 200 13.75 -5.22 -9.06
CA PHE A 200 15.16 -4.95 -9.38
C PHE A 200 15.82 -6.17 -10.02
N ASP A 201 15.64 -7.37 -9.46
CA ASP A 201 16.20 -8.60 -10.01
C ASP A 201 15.68 -8.88 -11.43
N ARG A 202 14.37 -8.68 -11.66
CA ARG A 202 13.73 -8.86 -12.97
C ARG A 202 14.23 -7.86 -14.01
N LEU A 203 14.29 -6.58 -13.67
CA LEU A 203 14.54 -5.50 -14.63
C LEU A 203 16.03 -5.18 -14.80
N MET A 204 16.80 -5.19 -13.72
CA MET A 204 18.20 -4.75 -13.72
C MET A 204 19.16 -5.94 -13.80
N ASN A 205 18.87 -7.01 -13.06
CA ASN A 205 19.71 -8.22 -13.07
C ASN A 205 19.26 -9.23 -14.14
N CYS A 206 18.14 -8.97 -14.84
CA CYS A 206 17.57 -9.84 -15.88
C CYS A 206 17.30 -11.28 -15.40
N ILE A 207 16.81 -11.43 -14.16
CA ILE A 207 16.54 -12.74 -13.56
C ILE A 207 15.06 -13.12 -13.75
N TRP A 208 14.83 -14.37 -14.17
CA TRP A 208 13.50 -14.95 -14.21
C TRP A 208 13.02 -15.27 -12.80
N LEU A 209 11.85 -14.75 -12.44
CA LEU A 209 11.25 -14.97 -11.13
C LEU A 209 10.25 -16.13 -11.19
N ASP A 210 10.34 -17.04 -10.23
CA ASP A 210 9.36 -18.08 -9.98
C ASP A 210 8.21 -17.54 -9.12
N GLY A 211 7.20 -16.98 -9.82
CA GLY A 211 5.99 -16.46 -9.19
C GLY A 211 5.10 -17.54 -8.55
N ASP A 212 5.37 -18.83 -8.77
CA ASP A 212 4.59 -19.91 -8.16
C ASP A 212 4.87 -20.08 -6.67
N LYS A 213 5.97 -19.52 -6.19
CA LYS A 213 6.37 -19.49 -4.78
C LYS A 213 5.64 -18.41 -3.96
N GLY A 214 4.84 -17.56 -4.61
CA GLY A 214 4.05 -16.51 -3.98
C GLY A 214 2.69 -16.95 -3.43
N PHE A 215 1.86 -15.97 -3.09
CA PHE A 215 0.48 -16.19 -2.64
C PHE A 215 -0.40 -16.81 -3.71
N LYS A 216 -1.40 -17.60 -3.27
CA LYS A 216 -2.43 -18.20 -4.11
C LYS A 216 -3.81 -17.85 -3.56
N GLU A 217 -4.79 -17.70 -4.45
CA GLU A 217 -6.13 -17.17 -4.14
C GLU A 217 -6.87 -17.92 -3.03
N ASN A 218 -6.65 -19.24 -2.93
CA ASN A 218 -7.32 -20.12 -1.97
C ASN A 218 -6.52 -20.37 -0.68
N MET A 219 -5.47 -19.58 -0.40
CA MET A 219 -4.70 -19.73 0.83
C MET A 219 -5.50 -19.33 2.07
N ASN A 220 -5.42 -20.15 3.11
CA ASN A 220 -5.89 -19.81 4.45
C ASN A 220 -4.76 -19.16 5.28
N PHE A 221 -5.08 -18.63 6.46
CA PHE A 221 -4.08 -17.99 7.34
C PHE A 221 -2.87 -18.88 7.66
N PRO A 222 -3.01 -20.18 8.00
CA PRO A 222 -1.86 -21.07 8.17
C PRO A 222 -0.97 -21.20 6.93
N ALA A 223 -1.55 -21.21 5.73
CA ALA A 223 -0.78 -21.26 4.49
C ALA A 223 -0.01 -19.96 4.23
N ILE A 224 -0.65 -18.79 4.47
CA ILE A 224 0.00 -17.47 4.40
C ILE A 224 1.16 -17.38 5.40
N ASP A 225 0.93 -17.81 6.64
CA ASP A 225 1.96 -17.83 7.69
C ASP A 225 3.12 -18.75 7.31
N LYS A 226 2.84 -19.99 6.88
CA LYS A 226 3.87 -20.94 6.43
C LYS A 226 4.75 -20.38 5.29
N LEU A 227 4.18 -19.56 4.42
CA LEU A 227 4.91 -18.91 3.33
C LEU A 227 5.76 -17.74 3.86
N THR A 228 5.19 -16.89 4.72
CA THR A 228 5.81 -15.63 5.13
C THR A 228 6.72 -15.71 6.36
N TYR A 229 6.54 -16.69 7.25
CA TYR A 229 7.22 -16.69 8.55
C TYR A 229 8.75 -16.68 8.45
N LYS A 230 9.34 -17.41 7.48
CA LYS A 230 10.79 -17.43 7.26
C LYS A 230 11.30 -16.07 6.80
N LEU A 231 10.55 -15.39 5.93
CA LEU A 231 10.88 -14.07 5.42
C LEU A 231 10.82 -13.02 6.53
N ILE A 232 9.77 -13.09 7.36
CA ILE A 232 9.59 -12.24 8.56
C ILE A 232 10.73 -12.46 9.56
N GLU A 233 11.10 -13.72 9.82
CA GLU A 233 12.18 -14.04 10.75
C GLU A 233 13.53 -13.53 10.24
N GLU A 234 13.79 -13.68 8.93
CA GLU A 234 14.99 -13.17 8.28
C GLU A 234 15.08 -11.64 8.38
N GLU A 235 14.00 -10.92 8.09
CA GLU A 235 13.94 -9.46 8.22
C GLU A 235 14.28 -9.01 9.64
N ARG A 236 13.72 -9.70 10.65
CA ARG A 236 14.00 -9.40 12.06
C ARG A 236 15.47 -9.62 12.42
N LYS A 237 16.08 -10.71 11.95
CA LYS A 237 17.50 -11.02 12.21
C LYS A 237 18.46 -10.07 11.48
N THR A 238 18.05 -9.61 10.30
CA THR A 238 18.90 -8.84 9.39
C THR A 238 18.79 -7.33 9.63
N LYS A 239 17.72 -6.86 10.27
CA LYS A 239 17.49 -5.44 10.59
C LYS A 239 18.72 -4.81 11.26
N GLY A 240 19.27 -3.77 10.63
CA GLY A 240 20.45 -3.04 11.11
C GLY A 240 21.81 -3.69 10.79
N THR A 241 21.86 -4.87 10.16
CA THR A 241 23.11 -5.61 9.93
C THR A 241 23.78 -5.33 8.57
N LYS A 242 23.20 -4.46 7.73
CA LYS A 242 23.62 -4.18 6.32
C LYS A 242 23.71 -5.41 5.42
N LYS A 243 23.24 -6.59 5.85
CA LYS A 243 23.16 -7.78 5.01
C LYS A 243 21.92 -7.72 4.12
N TRP A 244 22.04 -8.29 2.93
CA TRP A 244 20.92 -8.47 2.01
C TRP A 244 19.99 -9.56 2.52
N LEU A 245 18.69 -9.41 2.25
CA LEU A 245 17.70 -10.45 2.47
C LEU A 245 17.78 -11.49 1.35
N SER A 246 17.33 -12.71 1.63
CA SER A 246 17.17 -13.75 0.64
C SER A 246 16.05 -13.43 -0.35
N ASN A 247 16.21 -13.95 -1.57
CA ASN A 247 15.25 -13.81 -2.67
C ASN A 247 14.53 -15.16 -2.83
N PRO A 248 13.30 -15.31 -2.30
CA PRO A 248 12.59 -16.60 -2.24
C PRO A 248 11.95 -17.02 -3.57
N TYR A 249 12.11 -16.22 -4.62
CA TYR A 249 11.48 -16.36 -5.93
C TYR A 249 12.47 -16.81 -7.02
N HIS A 250 13.62 -17.38 -6.63
CA HIS A 250 14.54 -18.12 -7.53
C HIS A 250 14.26 -19.61 -7.42
#